data_AF-E4Z548-F1
#
_entry.id   AF-E4Z548-F1
#
_cell.length_a   1.000
_cell.length_b   1.000
_cell.length_c   1.000
_cell.angle_alpha   90.00
_cell.angle_beta   90.00
_cell.angle_gamma   90.00
#
_symmetry.space_group_name_H-M   'P 1'
#
loop_
_entity.id
_entity.type
_entity.pdbx_description
1 polymer ?
#
loop_
_entity_poly.entity_id
_entity_poly.type
_entity_poly.pdbx_seq_one_letter_code
_entity_poly.pdbx_strand_id
1 'polypeptide(L)'
;GDVKIFEEIFNFCSPKFVSPTPPAIVPPFINTHLEPTVRQWKVLEDELEIQSKIPGTRRYLKLYTTMPLSKLAGFLDVTEQELVSLLMTAKYKLKNASSQSETADDFLHPEVDFFIDDKMVHIADTRVGSRYGEQFIRKINKFIEMEKVITTQ
;
A
#
# COMPACT_ATOMS: atom_id res chain seq x y z
N GLY A 1 -3.03 -5.73 -13.24
CA GLY A 1 -2.61 -6.99 -13.89
C GLY A 1 -3.82 -7.62 -14.55
N ASP A 2 -3.63 -8.63 -15.39
CA ASP A 2 -4.77 -9.33 -15.99
C ASP A 2 -5.42 -10.25 -14.93
N VAL A 3 -6.69 -9.99 -14.60
CA VAL A 3 -7.44 -10.71 -13.57
C VAL A 3 -7.49 -12.20 -13.87
N LYS A 4 -7.51 -12.56 -15.16
CA LYS A 4 -7.55 -13.96 -15.63
C LYS A 4 -6.31 -14.75 -15.25
N ILE A 5 -5.13 -14.12 -15.25
CA ILE A 5 -3.88 -14.79 -14.86
C ILE A 5 -3.94 -15.14 -13.37
N PHE A 6 -4.49 -14.25 -12.54
CA PHE A 6 -4.67 -14.53 -11.12
C PHE A 6 -5.67 -15.67 -10.90
N GLU A 7 -6.72 -15.76 -11.72
CA GLU A 7 -7.71 -16.84 -11.65
C GLU A 7 -7.07 -18.19 -12.01
N GLU A 8 -6.26 -18.24 -13.08
CA GLU A 8 -5.54 -19.43 -13.49
C GLU A 8 -4.55 -19.90 -12.42
N ILE A 9 -3.77 -18.97 -11.86
CA ILE A 9 -2.82 -19.28 -10.76
C ILE A 9 -3.58 -19.73 -9.52
N PHE A 10 -4.70 -19.09 -9.18
CA PHE A 10 -5.52 -19.49 -8.04
C PHE A 10 -6.08 -20.89 -8.23
N ASN A 11 -6.62 -21.22 -9.41
CA ASN A 11 -7.11 -22.56 -9.71
C ASN A 11 -6.00 -23.63 -9.73
N PHE A 12 -4.76 -23.24 -10.07
CA PHE A 12 -3.60 -24.13 -10.03
C PHE A 12 -3.05 -24.36 -8.61
N CYS A 13 -2.93 -23.30 -7.81
CA CYS A 13 -2.30 -23.33 -6.50
C CYS A 13 -3.27 -23.58 -5.33
N SER A 14 -4.57 -23.29 -5.49
CA SER A 14 -5.53 -23.45 -4.41
C SER A 14 -5.72 -24.94 -4.05
N PRO A 15 -5.97 -25.26 -2.77
CA PRO A 15 -6.33 -26.60 -2.36
C PRO A 15 -7.59 -27.05 -3.12
N LYS A 16 -7.55 -28.23 -3.72
CA LYS A 16 -8.73 -28.80 -4.37
C LYS A 16 -9.71 -29.27 -3.29
N PHE A 17 -10.75 -28.49 -3.06
CA PHE A 17 -11.83 -28.85 -2.13
C PHE A 17 -12.61 -30.03 -2.68
N VAL A 18 -12.82 -31.03 -1.83
CA VAL A 18 -13.75 -32.13 -2.10
C VAL A 18 -15.01 -31.84 -1.29
N SER A 19 -16.16 -31.75 -1.94
CA SER A 19 -17.44 -31.64 -1.22
C SER A 19 -17.67 -32.91 -0.40
N PRO A 20 -17.82 -32.83 0.93
CA PRO A 20 -18.10 -34.00 1.75
C PRO A 20 -19.54 -34.49 1.60
N THR A 21 -20.43 -33.66 1.02
CA THR A 21 -21.83 -34.00 0.79
C THR A 21 -22.05 -34.46 -0.65
N PRO A 22 -22.80 -35.57 -0.86
CA PRO A 22 -23.23 -35.98 -2.18
C PRO A 22 -24.17 -34.92 -2.80
N PRO A 23 -24.13 -34.74 -4.13
CA PRO A 23 -24.97 -33.77 -4.81
C PRO A 23 -26.46 -34.09 -4.62
N ALA A 24 -27.30 -33.05 -4.63
CA ALA A 24 -28.73 -33.21 -4.43
C ALA A 24 -29.35 -34.07 -5.56
N ILE A 25 -30.14 -35.07 -5.17
CA ILE A 25 -30.82 -36.00 -6.11
C ILE A 25 -32.13 -35.37 -6.65
N VAL A 26 -32.50 -34.18 -6.16
CA VAL A 26 -33.74 -33.49 -6.51
C VAL A 26 -33.44 -32.40 -7.56
N PRO A 27 -34.25 -32.25 -8.62
CA PRO A 27 -34.06 -31.18 -9.60
C PRO A 27 -34.15 -29.78 -8.96
N PRO A 28 -33.33 -28.80 -9.38
CA PRO A 28 -32.30 -28.88 -10.42
C PRO A 28 -30.99 -29.53 -9.91
N PHE A 29 -30.40 -30.39 -10.74
CA PHE A 29 -29.09 -31.00 -10.48
C PHE A 29 -27.96 -29.97 -10.61
N ILE A 30 -27.73 -29.20 -9.56
CA ILE A 30 -26.67 -28.20 -9.51
C ILE A 30 -25.39 -28.84 -8.98
N ASN A 31 -24.31 -28.76 -9.75
CA ASN A 31 -22.98 -29.17 -9.30
C ASN A 31 -22.44 -28.14 -8.29
N THR A 32 -22.63 -28.42 -7.00
CA THR A 32 -22.16 -27.57 -5.89
C THR A 32 -20.68 -27.76 -5.56
N HIS A 33 -20.00 -28.74 -6.17
CA HIS A 33 -18.61 -29.08 -5.83
C HIS A 33 -17.61 -27.94 -6.09
N LEU A 34 -17.87 -27.06 -7.05
CA LEU A 34 -17.02 -25.91 -7.36
C LEU A 34 -17.40 -24.65 -6.57
N GLU A 35 -18.54 -24.65 -5.88
CA GLU A 35 -19.03 -23.50 -5.13
C GLU A 35 -18.02 -22.97 -4.09
N PRO A 36 -17.31 -23.81 -3.31
CA PRO A 36 -16.32 -23.33 -2.35
C PRO A 36 -15.16 -22.58 -3.01
N THR A 37 -14.64 -23.11 -4.12
CA THR A 37 -13.54 -22.51 -4.88
C THR A 37 -13.98 -21.18 -5.49
N VAL A 38 -15.18 -21.11 -6.07
CA VAL A 38 -15.74 -19.87 -6.64
C VAL A 38 -15.94 -18.80 -5.56
N ARG A 39 -16.43 -19.18 -4.37
CA ARG A 39 -16.60 -18.24 -3.25
C ARG A 39 -15.26 -17.69 -2.76
N GLN A 40 -14.23 -18.53 -2.64
CA GLN A 40 -12.90 -18.09 -2.21
C GLN A 40 -12.24 -17.20 -3.26
N TRP A 41 -12.37 -17.56 -4.54
CA TRP A 41 -11.91 -16.73 -5.64
C TRP A 41 -12.54 -15.34 -5.58
N LYS A 42 -13.86 -15.26 -5.38
CA LYS A 42 -14.56 -13.97 -5.28
C LYS A 42 -14.02 -13.06 -4.18
N VAL A 43 -13.75 -13.62 -3.00
CA VAL A 43 -13.14 -12.85 -1.88
C VAL A 43 -11.73 -12.36 -2.25
N LEU A 44 -10.96 -13.19 -2.96
CA LEU A 44 -9.63 -12.81 -3.42
C LEU A 44 -9.68 -11.73 -4.51
N GLU A 45 -10.62 -11.85 -5.45
CA GLU A 45 -10.84 -10.90 -6.53
C GLU A 45 -11.16 -9.50 -5.98
N ASP A 46 -12.10 -9.40 -5.05
CA ASP A 46 -12.46 -8.15 -4.37
C ASP A 46 -11.25 -7.51 -3.67
N GLU A 47 -10.41 -8.33 -3.03
CA GLU A 47 -9.19 -7.88 -2.36
C GLU A 47 -8.12 -7.42 -3.37
N LEU A 48 -7.98 -8.11 -4.50
CA LEU A 48 -7.00 -7.80 -5.53
C LEU A 48 -7.31 -6.46 -6.21
N GLU A 49 -8.59 -6.13 -6.37
CA GLU A 49 -9.03 -4.84 -6.88
C GLU A 49 -8.56 -3.69 -5.97
N ILE A 50 -8.76 -3.84 -4.66
CA ILE A 50 -8.33 -2.84 -3.66
C ILE A 50 -6.80 -2.74 -3.65
N GLN A 51 -6.10 -3.87 -3.64
CA GLN A 51 -4.64 -3.91 -3.62
C GLN A 51 -4.03 -3.28 -4.87
N SER A 52 -4.68 -3.38 -6.03
CA SER A 52 -4.22 -2.74 -7.27
C SER A 52 -4.23 -1.20 -7.18
N LYS A 53 -5.10 -0.60 -6.37
CA LYS A 53 -5.23 0.87 -6.24
C LYS A 53 -4.24 1.48 -5.24
N ILE A 54 -3.70 0.67 -4.32
CA ILE A 54 -2.78 1.13 -3.26
C ILE A 54 -1.46 1.70 -3.82
N PRO A 55 -0.74 1.04 -4.75
CA PRO A 55 0.51 1.59 -5.31
C PRO A 55 0.32 2.91 -6.05
N GLY A 56 -0.79 3.08 -6.78
CA GLY A 56 -1.12 4.31 -7.48
C GLY A 56 -1.29 5.49 -6.52
N THR A 57 -2.08 5.28 -5.46
CA THR A 57 -2.27 6.28 -4.39
C THR A 57 -0.94 6.64 -3.72
N ARG A 58 -0.10 5.65 -3.41
CA ARG A 58 1.23 5.87 -2.82
C ARG A 58 2.15 6.72 -3.71
N ARG A 59 2.12 6.51 -5.03
CA ARG A 59 2.92 7.30 -5.98
C ARG A 59 2.56 8.78 -5.91
N TYR A 60 1.27 9.12 -5.82
CA TYR A 60 0.83 10.50 -5.69
C TYR A 60 1.25 11.09 -4.34
N LEU A 61 1.05 10.36 -3.23
CA LEU A 61 1.43 10.83 -1.90
C LEU A 61 2.93 11.15 -1.79
N LYS A 62 3.81 10.40 -2.47
CA LYS A 62 5.26 10.65 -2.47
C LYS A 62 5.68 12.00 -3.06
N LEU A 63 4.86 12.60 -3.92
CA LEU A 63 5.19 13.85 -4.63
C LEU A 63 4.82 15.11 -3.84
N TYR A 64 4.01 14.99 -2.80
CA TYR A 64 3.45 16.11 -2.07
C TYR A 64 3.79 16.02 -0.57
N THR A 65 3.91 17.17 0.09
CA THR A 65 4.04 17.25 1.56
C THR A 65 2.68 17.35 2.23
N THR A 66 1.74 18.06 1.60
CA THR A 66 0.34 18.13 2.00
C THR A 66 -0.54 18.20 0.75
N MET A 67 -1.73 17.61 0.80
CA MET A 67 -2.65 17.59 -0.35
C MET A 67 -4.12 17.57 0.08
N PRO A 68 -4.99 18.42 -0.50
CA PRO A 68 -6.42 18.37 -0.19
C PRO A 68 -7.06 17.11 -0.79
N LEU A 69 -7.97 16.51 -0.03
CA LEU A 69 -8.64 15.26 -0.39
C LEU A 69 -9.38 15.35 -1.74
N SER A 70 -9.99 16.51 -2.02
CA SER A 70 -10.70 16.78 -3.28
C SER A 70 -9.80 16.68 -4.53
N LYS A 71 -8.55 17.15 -4.44
CA LYS A 71 -7.59 17.01 -5.55
C LYS A 71 -7.14 15.57 -5.74
N LEU A 72 -6.93 14.85 -4.63
CA LEU A 72 -6.48 13.46 -4.70
C LEU A 72 -7.59 12.57 -5.25
N ALA A 73 -8.84 12.84 -4.86
CA ALA A 73 -10.04 12.23 -5.42
C ALA A 73 -10.13 12.46 -6.94
N GLY A 74 -9.89 13.69 -7.38
CA GLY A 74 -9.84 14.03 -8.81
C GLY A 74 -8.68 13.43 -9.59
N PHE A 75 -7.59 12.98 -8.96
CA PHE A 75 -6.50 12.25 -9.64
C PHE A 75 -6.76 10.75 -9.75
N LEU A 76 -7.56 10.21 -8.84
CA LEU A 76 -7.91 8.79 -8.81
C LEU A 76 -9.25 8.51 -9.49
N ASP A 77 -9.99 9.55 -9.91
CA ASP A 77 -11.37 9.48 -10.43
C ASP A 77 -12.34 8.78 -9.46
N VAL A 78 -12.16 9.01 -8.17
CA VAL A 78 -12.88 8.34 -7.07
C VAL A 78 -13.53 9.39 -6.18
N THR A 79 -14.64 9.07 -5.51
CA THR A 79 -15.29 10.02 -4.58
C THR A 79 -14.45 10.24 -3.32
N GLU A 80 -14.64 11.38 -2.64
CA GLU A 80 -13.90 11.67 -1.39
C GLU A 80 -14.12 10.59 -0.31
N GLN A 81 -15.32 10.02 -0.23
CA GLN A 81 -15.65 8.98 0.76
C GLN A 81 -14.93 7.66 0.46
N GLU A 82 -14.93 7.23 -0.79
CA GLU A 82 -14.20 6.03 -1.24
C GLU A 82 -12.69 6.21 -1.08
N LEU A 83 -12.18 7.42 -1.34
CA LEU A 83 -10.77 7.74 -1.14
C LEU A 83 -10.35 7.62 0.33
N VAL A 84 -11.18 8.10 1.27
CA VAL A 84 -10.90 7.95 2.70
C VAL A 84 -10.88 6.47 3.11
N SER A 85 -11.85 5.68 2.64
CA SER A 85 -11.86 4.23 2.87
C SER A 85 -10.61 3.54 2.32
N LEU A 86 -10.21 3.91 1.10
CA LEU A 86 -9.00 3.40 0.45
C LEU A 86 -7.73 3.79 1.23
N LEU A 87 -7.62 5.03 1.68
CA LEU A 87 -6.48 5.52 2.48
C LEU A 87 -6.40 4.82 3.84
N MET A 88 -7.53 4.59 4.50
CA MET A 88 -7.58 3.83 5.75
C MET A 88 -7.13 2.38 5.54
N THR A 89 -7.58 1.76 4.46
CA THR A 89 -7.20 0.38 4.09
C THR A 89 -5.71 0.31 3.76
N ALA A 90 -5.21 1.26 2.98
CA ALA A 90 -3.79 1.39 2.66
C ALA A 90 -2.94 1.54 3.93
N LYS A 91 -3.36 2.39 4.87
CA LYS A 91 -2.67 2.58 6.15
C LYS A 91 -2.63 1.30 7.00
N TYR A 92 -3.74 0.58 7.07
CA TYR A 92 -3.79 -0.72 7.76
C TYR A 92 -2.84 -1.75 7.12
N LYS A 93 -2.86 -1.89 5.80
CA LYS A 93 -2.05 -2.87 5.07
C LYS A 93 -0.55 -2.58 5.15
N LEU A 94 -0.16 -1.30 5.07
CA LEU A 94 1.24 -0.87 5.13
C LEU A 94 1.86 -1.12 6.51
N LYS A 95 1.08 -0.94 7.59
CA LYS A 95 1.56 -1.21 8.97
C LYS A 95 1.83 -2.71 9.22
N ASN A 96 1.03 -3.60 8.64
CA ASN A 96 1.25 -5.04 8.78
C ASN A 96 2.55 -5.49 8.09
N ALA A 97 2.90 -4.88 6.96
CA ALA A 97 4.14 -5.21 6.23
C ALA A 97 5.41 -4.76 6.97
N SER A 98 5.41 -3.55 7.56
CA SER A 98 6.58 -3.01 8.26
C SER A 98 6.88 -3.68 9.60
N SER A 99 5.93 -4.41 10.18
CA SER A 99 6.07 -5.02 11.50
C SER A 99 6.80 -6.37 11.48
N GLN A 100 7.01 -6.98 10.30
CA GLN A 100 7.54 -8.34 10.17
C GLN A 100 8.99 -8.43 9.66
N SER A 101 9.59 -7.32 9.22
CA SER A 101 10.93 -7.33 8.64
C SER A 101 11.94 -6.56 9.50
N GLU A 102 12.41 -7.17 10.60
CA GLU A 102 13.63 -6.70 11.28
C GLU A 102 14.90 -7.06 10.49
N THR A 103 14.79 -7.94 9.49
CA THR A 103 15.90 -8.38 8.64
C THR A 103 15.56 -8.18 7.17
N ALA A 104 16.30 -7.26 6.55
CA ALA A 104 16.57 -7.19 5.11
C ALA A 104 15.35 -7.17 4.17
N ASP A 105 14.81 -5.98 3.87
CA ASP A 105 14.99 -5.39 2.53
C ASP A 105 14.47 -3.95 2.54
N ASP A 106 15.32 -3.00 2.15
CA ASP A 106 15.02 -1.56 2.12
C ASP A 106 13.92 -1.21 1.06
N PHE A 107 13.49 -2.21 0.28
CA PHE A 107 12.42 -2.16 -0.72
C PHE A 107 11.01 -2.25 -0.15
N LEU A 108 10.82 -2.88 1.02
CA LEU A 108 9.48 -3.13 1.58
C LEU A 108 9.04 -2.07 2.59
N HIS A 109 9.95 -1.21 3.07
CA HIS A 109 9.57 -0.14 3.97
C HIS A 109 8.68 0.90 3.27
N PRO A 110 7.57 1.32 3.90
CA PRO A 110 6.85 2.49 3.45
C PRO A 110 7.77 3.71 3.60
N GLU A 111 8.34 4.20 2.49
CA GLU A 111 9.14 5.44 2.47
C GLU A 111 8.32 6.68 2.89
N VAL A 112 7.01 6.53 3.01
CA VAL A 112 6.06 7.63 3.20
C VAL A 112 4.98 7.17 4.19
N ASP A 113 4.80 7.93 5.28
CA ASP A 113 3.68 7.84 6.21
C ASP A 113 2.74 9.02 5.98
N PHE A 114 1.47 8.88 6.34
CA PHE A 114 0.51 9.97 6.21
C PHE A 114 -0.57 9.95 7.29
N PHE A 115 -1.12 11.12 7.57
CA PHE A 115 -2.32 11.29 8.38
C PHE A 115 -3.30 12.23 7.68
N ILE A 116 -4.55 12.14 8.07
CA ILE A 116 -5.63 12.96 7.53
C ILE A 116 -6.04 13.93 8.64
N ASP A 117 -6.03 15.22 8.33
CA ASP A 117 -6.52 16.29 9.18
C ASP A 117 -7.65 17.01 8.44
N ASP A 118 -8.88 16.95 8.95
CA ASP A 118 -10.12 17.34 8.28
C ASP A 118 -10.21 16.86 6.82
N LYS A 119 -9.89 17.75 5.86
CA LYS A 119 -9.95 17.52 4.41
C LYS A 119 -8.57 17.56 3.75
N MET A 120 -7.50 17.49 4.54
CA MET A 120 -6.12 17.58 4.10
C MET A 120 -5.36 16.32 4.50
N VAL A 121 -4.65 15.73 3.53
CA VAL A 121 -3.69 14.65 3.80
C VAL A 121 -2.33 15.28 4.05
N HIS A 122 -1.73 14.96 5.18
CA HIS A 122 -0.38 15.36 5.56
C HIS A 122 0.55 14.17 5.39
N ILE A 123 1.63 14.37 4.66
CA ILE A 123 2.60 13.35 4.30
C ILE A 123 3.88 13.58 5.11
N ALA A 124 4.31 12.54 5.84
CA ALA A 124 5.53 12.51 6.61
C ALA A 124 6.53 11.51 6.01
N ASP A 125 7.80 11.90 5.96
CA ASP A 125 8.89 11.00 5.56
C ASP A 125 9.25 10.11 6.74
N THR A 126 9.27 8.79 6.54
CA THR A 126 9.64 7.81 7.57
C THR A 126 11.16 7.68 7.72
N ARG A 127 11.95 8.13 6.73
CA ARG A 127 13.42 8.11 6.76
C ARG A 127 14.00 9.39 7.35
N VAL A 128 13.84 9.56 8.66
CA VAL A 128 14.43 10.71 9.40
C VAL A 128 15.95 10.58 9.63
N GLY A 129 16.50 9.36 9.63
CA GLY A 129 17.87 9.11 10.11
C GLY A 129 19.03 9.50 9.19
N SER A 130 18.91 9.29 7.87
CA SER A 130 20.07 9.44 6.97
C SER A 130 20.32 10.91 6.55
N ARG A 131 19.27 11.68 6.27
CA ARG A 131 19.40 13.04 5.73
C ARG A 131 19.77 14.10 6.76
N TYR A 132 19.31 13.99 8.00
CA TYR A 132 19.63 14.98 9.03
C TYR A 132 21.12 14.96 9.39
N GLY A 133 21.69 13.77 9.61
CA GLY A 133 23.11 13.62 9.94
C GLY A 133 24.03 14.21 8.86
N GLU A 134 23.74 13.92 7.59
CA GLU A 134 24.56 14.42 6.48
C GLU A 134 24.45 15.95 6.31
N GLN A 135 23.24 16.51 6.44
CA GLN A 135 23.05 17.96 6.39
C GLN A 135 23.69 18.68 7.58
N PHE A 136 23.63 18.08 8.78
CA PHE A 136 24.24 18.61 9.99
C PHE A 136 25.77 18.64 9.86
N ILE A 137 26.37 17.55 9.40
CA ILE A 137 27.82 17.46 9.12
C ILE A 137 28.24 18.49 8.05
N ARG A 138 27.47 18.63 6.96
CA ARG A 138 27.77 19.64 5.93
C ARG A 138 27.74 21.07 6.48
N LYS A 139 26.79 21.39 7.37
CA LYS A 139 26.71 22.71 8.01
C LYS A 139 27.90 22.95 8.95
N ILE A 140 28.31 21.94 9.72
CA ILE A 140 29.51 22.01 10.57
C ILE A 140 30.76 22.26 9.72
N ASN A 141 30.95 21.51 8.64
CA ASN A 141 32.12 21.67 7.77
C ASN A 141 32.18 23.07 7.14
N LYS A 142 31.04 23.60 6.67
CA LYS A 142 30.96 24.98 6.17
C LYS A 142 31.27 26.01 7.25
N PHE A 143 30.85 25.77 8.49
CA PHE A 143 31.13 26.67 9.61
C PHE A 143 32.63 26.72 9.93
N ILE A 144 33.28 25.56 10.00
CA ILE A 144 34.74 25.44 10.20
C ILE A 144 35.52 26.13 9.06
N GLU A 145 35.04 26.00 7.83
CA GLU A 145 35.66 26.65 6.67
C GLU A 145 35.56 28.18 6.74
N MET A 146 34.39 28.72 7.11
CA MET A 146 34.21 30.16 7.32
C MET A 146 35.08 30.69 8.47
N GLU A 147 35.17 29.95 9.58
CA GLU A 147 36.03 30.33 10.70
C GLU A 147 37.50 30.46 10.26
N LYS A 148 38.02 29.48 9.51
CA LYS A 148 39.39 29.55 8.97
C LYS A 148 39.61 30.77 8.07
N VAL A 149 38.64 31.12 7.22
CA VAL A 149 38.75 32.30 6.36
C VAL A 149 38.80 33.59 7.18
N ILE A 150 38.03 33.69 8.26
CA ILE A 150 38.01 34.86 9.14
C ILE A 150 39.31 35.00 9.94
N THR A 151 39.87 33.90 10.45
CA THR A 151 41.10 33.94 11.28
C THR A 151 42.39 34.14 10.46
N THR A 152 42.32 34.01 9.13
CA THR A 152 43.48 34.17 8.23
C THR A 152 43.55 35.59 7.61
N GLN A 153 42.58 36.47 7.90
CA GLN A 153 42.64 37.91 7.61
C GLN A 153 43.12 38.69 8.84
#